data_AF-A0AAW1JXA4-F1
#
_entry.id   AF-A0AAW1JXA4-F1
#
_cell.length_a   1.000
_cell.length_b   1.000
_cell.length_c   1.000
_cell.angle_alpha   90.00
_cell.angle_beta   90.00
_cell.angle_gamma   90.00
#
_symmetry.space_group_name_H-M   'P 1'
#
loop_
_entity.id
_entity.type
_entity.pdbx_description
1 polymer ?
#
loop_
_entity_poly.entity_id
_entity_poly.type
_entity_poly.pdbx_seq_one_letter_code
_entity_poly.pdbx_strand_id
1 'polypeptide(L)'
;MRKAAENLGIPFSALQVRLKNGIDSDPRLGRKCDFPPTNEETLADHVKKLSKIFYGITALKLRKIAFEYAEKNHLTHRFNKENKMAGLDWMYGFMQKHKISVRKPEATSIGGAIGFNKQKVARFFSNLEEVIEK
;
A
#
# COMPACT_ATOMS: atom_id res chain seq x y z
N MET A 1 -30.02 21.09 -20.19
CA MET A 1 -29.11 21.62 -19.14
C MET A 1 -29.87 21.93 -17.83
N ARG A 2 -30.77 22.93 -17.78
CA ARG A 2 -31.57 23.20 -16.54
C ARG A 2 -32.46 22.03 -16.11
N LYS A 3 -33.22 21.43 -17.04
CA LYS A 3 -34.01 20.21 -16.79
C LYS A 3 -33.17 19.03 -16.29
N ALA A 4 -31.91 18.91 -16.75
CA ALA A 4 -31.01 17.86 -16.28
C ALA A 4 -30.54 18.12 -14.83
N ALA A 5 -30.31 19.38 -14.48
CA ALA A 5 -29.96 19.78 -13.11
C ALA A 5 -31.12 19.54 -12.13
N GLU A 6 -32.36 19.82 -12.54
CA GLU A 6 -33.58 19.51 -11.77
C GLU A 6 -33.76 18.01 -11.58
N ASN A 7 -33.62 17.21 -12.63
CA ASN A 7 -33.73 15.75 -12.56
C ASN A 7 -32.67 15.11 -11.66
N LEU A 8 -31.47 15.70 -11.57
CA LEU A 8 -30.36 15.21 -10.76
C LEU A 8 -30.34 15.80 -9.34
N GLY A 9 -31.20 16.77 -9.03
CA GLY A 9 -31.22 17.47 -7.73
C GLY A 9 -29.96 18.29 -7.43
N ILE A 10 -29.22 18.72 -8.46
CA ILE A 10 -27.97 19.50 -8.34
C ILE A 10 -28.22 20.92 -8.82
N PRO A 11 -27.67 21.97 -8.16
CA PRO A 11 -27.77 23.33 -8.66
C PRO A 11 -27.23 23.48 -10.10
N PHE A 12 -27.98 24.20 -10.95
CA PHE A 12 -27.59 24.46 -12.34
C PHE A 12 -26.18 25.07 -12.47
N SER A 13 -25.81 25.95 -11.54
CA SER A 13 -24.49 26.57 -11.47
C SER A 13 -23.36 25.54 -11.35
N ALA A 14 -23.55 24.49 -10.55
CA ALA A 14 -22.55 23.43 -10.36
C ALA A 14 -22.38 22.61 -11.64
N LEU A 15 -23.48 22.26 -12.32
CA LEU A 15 -23.44 21.56 -13.60
C LEU A 15 -22.73 22.39 -14.69
N GLN A 16 -23.01 23.69 -14.72
CA GLN A 16 -22.39 24.63 -15.66
C GLN A 16 -20.87 24.77 -15.42
N VAL A 17 -20.42 24.89 -14.17
CA VAL A 17 -19.00 24.97 -13.82
C VAL A 17 -18.25 23.70 -14.21
N ARG A 18 -18.84 22.52 -13.95
CA ARG A 18 -18.22 21.23 -14.32
C ARG A 18 -18.05 21.08 -15.82
N LEU A 19 -19.08 21.44 -16.60
CA LEU A 19 -19.00 21.40 -18.06
C LEU A 19 -17.97 22.40 -18.61
N LYS A 20 -17.95 23.64 -18.08
CA LYS A 20 -16.98 24.66 -18.50
C LYS A 20 -15.53 24.24 -18.22
N ASN A 21 -15.30 23.59 -17.09
CA ASN A 21 -13.98 23.11 -16.69
C ASN A 21 -13.62 21.74 -17.29
N GLY A 22 -14.54 21.09 -18.03
CA GLY A 22 -14.32 19.75 -18.60
C GLY A 22 -14.08 18.67 -17.55
N ILE A 23 -14.61 18.83 -16.33
CA ILE A 23 -14.36 17.89 -15.22
C ILE A 23 -15.41 16.78 -15.28
N ASP A 24 -15.06 15.68 -15.93
CA ASP A 24 -15.89 14.46 -16.02
C ASP A 24 -15.61 13.46 -14.88
N SER A 25 -14.61 13.74 -14.05
CA SER A 25 -14.23 12.86 -12.95
C SER A 25 -15.02 13.12 -11.67
N ASP A 26 -15.18 12.07 -10.88
CA ASP A 26 -15.73 12.16 -9.53
C ASP A 26 -14.91 13.14 -8.68
N PRO A 27 -15.57 14.04 -7.94
CA PRO A 27 -14.88 15.02 -7.14
C PRO A 27 -14.16 14.29 -6.00
N ARG A 28 -12.83 14.23 -6.06
CA ARG A 28 -12.03 13.73 -4.94
C ARG A 28 -12.00 14.80 -3.86
N LEU A 29 -12.72 14.56 -2.77
CA LEU A 29 -12.65 15.41 -1.59
C LEU A 29 -11.28 15.24 -0.91
N GLY A 30 -10.71 16.35 -0.46
CA GLY A 30 -9.46 16.35 0.30
C GLY A 30 -8.20 16.67 -0.51
N ARG A 31 -7.04 16.50 0.14
CA ARG A 31 -5.73 16.90 -0.40
C ARG A 31 -5.24 15.89 -1.44
N LYS A 32 -4.70 16.40 -2.56
CA LYS A 32 -4.04 15.57 -3.58
C LYS A 32 -2.84 14.83 -2.99
N CYS A 33 -2.69 13.56 -3.37
CA CYS A 33 -1.52 12.75 -2.99
C CYS A 33 -0.25 13.40 -3.55
N ASP A 34 0.83 13.42 -2.76
CA ASP A 34 2.12 13.96 -3.21
C ASP A 34 2.81 13.01 -4.22
N PHE A 35 2.42 11.72 -4.28
CA PHE A 35 2.89 10.78 -5.31
C PHE A 35 1.93 10.73 -6.50
N PRO A 36 2.44 10.73 -7.75
CA PRO A 36 1.64 10.33 -8.90
C PRO A 36 1.23 8.85 -8.78
N PRO A 37 0.06 8.46 -9.33
CA PRO A 37 -0.53 7.14 -9.10
C PRO A 37 0.37 5.99 -9.56
N THR A 38 1.11 6.17 -10.65
CA THR A 38 2.08 5.20 -11.19
C THR A 38 3.19 4.89 -10.18
N ASN A 39 3.72 5.93 -9.54
CA ASN A 39 4.80 5.81 -8.59
C ASN A 39 4.31 5.22 -7.26
N GLU A 40 3.11 5.62 -6.83
CA GLU A 40 2.45 5.05 -5.65
C GLU A 40 2.26 3.52 -5.82
N GLU A 41 1.85 3.08 -7.00
CA GLU A 41 1.66 1.66 -7.32
C GLU A 41 2.98 0.87 -7.32
N THR A 42 4.03 1.38 -7.98
CA THR A 42 5.34 0.71 -7.98
C THR A 42 5.93 0.56 -6.57
N LEU A 43 5.76 1.59 -5.72
CA LEU A 43 6.17 1.54 -4.32
C LEU A 43 5.37 0.51 -3.53
N ALA A 44 4.05 0.44 -3.75
CA ALA A 44 3.18 -0.54 -3.11
C ALA A 44 3.54 -1.98 -3.50
N ASP A 45 3.86 -2.23 -4.77
CA ASP A 45 4.30 -3.54 -5.24
C ASP A 45 5.62 -3.96 -4.63
N HIS A 46 6.56 -3.02 -4.47
CA HIS A 46 7.81 -3.28 -3.79
C HIS A 46 7.59 -3.68 -2.32
N VAL A 47 6.72 -2.96 -1.60
CA VAL A 47 6.36 -3.28 -0.21
C VAL A 47 5.70 -4.66 -0.10
N LYS A 48 4.80 -5.01 -1.03
CA LYS A 48 4.16 -6.34 -1.08
C LYS A 48 5.17 -7.45 -1.37
N LYS A 49 6.14 -7.23 -2.26
CA LYS A 49 7.22 -8.20 -2.53
C LYS A 49 8.07 -8.45 -1.30
N LEU A 50 8.47 -7.40 -0.58
CA LEU A 50 9.22 -7.51 0.67
C LEU A 50 8.43 -8.29 1.74
N SER A 51 7.12 -8.06 1.84
CA SER A 51 6.27 -8.84 2.74
C SER A 51 6.22 -10.33 2.37
N LYS A 52 6.24 -10.68 1.08
CA LYS A 52 6.21 -12.09 0.62
C LYS A 52 7.48 -12.86 0.97
N ILE A 53 8.63 -12.18 1.01
CA ILE A 53 9.91 -12.78 1.42
C ILE A 53 10.13 -12.74 2.94
N PHE A 54 9.06 -12.53 3.72
CA PHE A 54 9.09 -12.41 5.18
C PHE A 54 9.97 -11.26 5.71
N TYR A 55 10.24 -10.24 4.88
CA TYR A 55 10.92 -9.04 5.33
C TYR A 55 9.89 -8.08 5.96
N GLY A 56 9.79 -8.13 7.30
CA GLY A 56 8.91 -7.24 8.05
C GLY A 56 9.35 -5.78 7.89
N ILE A 57 8.48 -4.95 7.31
CA ILE A 57 8.72 -3.50 7.20
C ILE A 57 7.95 -2.79 8.31
N THR A 58 8.68 -2.14 9.21
CA THR A 58 8.10 -1.26 10.22
C THR A 58 7.57 0.03 9.59
N ALA A 59 6.52 0.61 10.16
CA ALA A 59 5.96 1.91 9.77
C ALA A 59 7.03 3.02 9.60
N LEU A 60 7.99 3.10 10.52
CA LEU A 60 9.11 4.06 10.42
C LEU A 60 9.95 3.85 9.16
N LYS A 61 10.23 2.59 8.81
CA LYS A 61 11.06 2.25 7.65
C LYS A 61 10.31 2.53 6.35
N LEU A 62 9.01 2.23 6.30
CA LEU A 62 8.15 2.60 5.18
C LEU A 62 8.18 4.12 4.93
N ARG A 63 8.09 4.93 5.99
CA ARG A 63 8.12 6.40 5.90
C ARG A 63 9.46 6.95 5.39
N LYS A 64 10.58 6.32 5.77
CA LYS A 64 11.92 6.67 5.27
C LYS A 64 12.09 6.27 3.80
N ILE A 65 11.69 5.05 3.44
CA ILE A 65 11.75 4.56 2.05
C ILE A 65 10.92 5.46 1.14
N ALA A 66 9.72 5.88 1.57
CA ALA A 66 8.90 6.80 0.80
C ALA A 66 9.61 8.14 0.55
N PHE A 67 10.29 8.70 1.55
CA PHE A 67 11.08 9.93 1.38
C PHE A 67 12.23 9.72 0.39
N GLU A 68 13.03 8.68 0.57
CA GLU A 68 14.14 8.36 -0.33
C GLU A 68 13.68 8.11 -1.77
N TYR A 69 12.55 7.43 -1.93
CA TYR A 69 11.95 7.16 -3.23
C TYR A 69 11.45 8.45 -3.90
N ALA A 70 10.93 9.41 -3.12
CA ALA A 70 10.53 10.70 -3.64
C ALA A 70 11.72 11.54 -4.12
N GLU A 71 12.78 11.61 -3.31
CA GLU A 71 14.03 12.32 -3.65
C GLU A 71 14.73 11.70 -4.88
N LYS A 72 14.83 10.36 -4.95
CA LYS A 72 15.44 9.65 -6.09
C LYS A 72 14.71 9.84 -7.40
N ASN A 73 13.38 9.95 -7.36
CA ASN A 73 12.56 10.18 -8.56
C ASN A 73 12.33 11.69 -8.83
N HIS A 74 13.00 12.58 -8.08
CA HIS A 74 12.85 14.03 -8.19
C HIS A 74 11.39 14.50 -8.10
N LEU A 75 10.60 13.84 -7.26
CA LEU A 75 9.19 14.15 -7.09
C LEU A 75 9.02 15.34 -6.14
N THR A 76 8.10 16.24 -6.48
CA THR A 76 7.76 17.35 -5.61
C THR A 76 6.95 16.84 -4.41
N HIS A 77 7.58 16.78 -3.25
CA HIS A 77 6.95 16.31 -2.02
C HIS A 77 7.01 17.34 -0.89
N ARG A 78 6.02 17.27 0.00
CA ARG A 78 5.94 18.09 1.23
C ARG A 78 6.41 17.34 2.47
N PHE A 79 7.12 16.22 2.28
CA PHE A 79 7.69 15.46 3.39
C PHE A 79 8.71 16.27 4.18
N ASN A 80 8.89 15.89 5.44
CA ASN A 80 9.81 16.58 6.33
C ASN A 80 11.25 16.28 5.89
N LYS A 81 11.96 17.31 5.42
CA LYS A 81 13.34 17.23 4.93
C LYS A 81 14.37 17.13 6.07
N GLU A 82 14.07 17.65 7.25
CA GLU A 82 14.94 17.55 8.43
C GLU A 82 15.00 16.11 8.92
N ASN A 83 13.82 15.50 9.10
CA ASN A 83 13.69 14.13 9.58
C ASN A 83 13.82 13.08 8.46
N LYS A 84 13.89 13.51 7.19
CA LYS A 84 13.99 12.67 5.99
C LYS A 84 12.95 11.54 5.97
N MET A 85 11.69 11.89 6.24
CA MET A 85 10.61 10.92 6.36
C MET A 85 9.27 11.48 5.93
N ALA A 86 8.43 10.61 5.37
CA ALA A 86 7.04 10.94 5.07
C ALA A 86 6.20 11.17 6.34
N GLY A 87 5.08 11.89 6.21
CA GLY A 87 4.14 12.14 7.30
C GLY A 87 3.35 10.89 7.73
N LEU A 88 2.73 10.93 8.91
CA LEU A 88 1.84 9.86 9.38
C LEU A 88 0.58 9.77 8.52
N ASP A 89 -0.04 10.91 8.23
CA ASP A 89 -1.27 10.96 7.42
C ASP A 89 -1.05 10.38 6.02
N TRP A 90 0.11 10.69 5.43
CA TRP A 90 0.50 10.12 4.15
C TRP A 90 0.59 8.59 4.23
N MET A 91 1.24 8.06 5.27
CA MET A 91 1.39 6.62 5.47
C MET A 91 0.03 5.93 5.62
N TYR A 92 -0.88 6.48 6.42
CA TYR A 92 -2.22 5.93 6.60
C TYR A 92 -3.01 5.93 5.28
N GLY A 93 -2.97 7.03 4.53
CA GLY A 93 -3.62 7.12 3.22
C GLY A 93 -3.04 6.12 2.22
N PHE A 94 -1.73 5.98 2.15
CA PHE A 94 -1.03 5.01 1.30
C PHE A 94 -1.46 3.57 1.64
N MET A 95 -1.45 3.22 2.93
CA MET A 95 -1.85 1.90 3.39
C MET A 95 -3.32 1.58 3.06
N GLN A 96 -4.22 2.54 3.28
CA GLN A 96 -5.65 2.37 3.00
C GLN A 96 -5.91 2.16 1.50
N LYS A 97 -5.29 2.96 0.63
CA LYS A 97 -5.45 2.83 -0.83
C LYS A 97 -4.92 1.50 -1.36
N HIS A 98 -3.75 1.08 -0.90
CA HIS A 98 -3.07 -0.11 -1.44
C HIS A 98 -3.37 -1.40 -0.66
N LYS A 99 -4.31 -1.34 0.30
CA LYS A 99 -4.74 -2.47 1.17
C LYS A 99 -3.57 -3.12 1.91
N ILE A 100 -2.62 -2.31 2.39
CA ILE A 100 -1.47 -2.76 3.16
C ILE A 100 -1.83 -2.69 4.64
N SER A 101 -1.59 -3.77 5.39
CA SER A 101 -1.85 -3.83 6.83
C SER A 101 -0.54 -4.05 7.59
N VAL A 102 -0.32 -3.27 8.66
CA VAL A 102 0.74 -3.58 9.62
C VAL A 102 0.22 -4.68 10.54
N ARG A 103 0.91 -5.81 10.58
CA ARG A 103 0.57 -6.94 11.46
C ARG A 103 1.64 -7.08 12.53
N LYS A 104 1.24 -7.57 13.71
CA LYS A 104 2.20 -8.07 14.68
C LYS A 104 2.82 -9.34 14.07
N PRO A 105 4.15 -9.46 14.00
CA PRO A 105 4.76 -10.70 13.56
C PRO A 105 4.35 -11.80 14.54
N GLU A 106 3.78 -12.88 14.02
CA GLU A 106 3.62 -14.10 14.81
C GLU A 106 5.01 -14.70 15.05
N ALA A 107 5.19 -15.39 16.17
CA ALA A 107 6.46 -16.00 16.56
C ALA A 107 6.79 -17.24 15.69
N THR A 108 6.61 -17.16 14.39
CA THR A 108 7.19 -18.10 13.45
C THR A 108 8.58 -17.58 13.11
N SER A 109 9.60 -18.14 13.74
CA SER A 109 10.98 -17.78 13.38
C SER A 109 11.20 -18.07 11.89
N ILE A 110 12.08 -17.31 11.24
CA ILE A 110 12.49 -17.59 9.85
C ILE A 110 12.95 -19.04 9.72
N GLY A 111 13.61 -19.58 10.75
CA GLY A 111 13.99 -20.98 10.86
C GLY A 111 12.79 -21.94 10.84
N GLY A 112 11.66 -21.58 11.47
CA GLY A 112 10.41 -22.32 11.41
C GLY A 112 9.80 -22.36 10.00
N ALA A 113 9.73 -21.21 9.32
CA ALA A 113 9.23 -21.14 7.93
C ALA A 113 10.12 -21.93 6.96
N ILE A 114 11.45 -21.89 7.14
CA ILE A 114 12.43 -22.68 6.36
C ILE A 114 12.39 -24.17 6.75
N GLY A 115 12.04 -24.48 8.00
CA GLY A 115 11.87 -25.84 8.51
C GLY A 115 10.63 -26.53 7.98
N PHE A 116 9.52 -25.80 7.88
CA PHE A 116 8.22 -26.26 7.37
C PHE A 116 8.12 -26.22 5.84
N ASN A 117 9.10 -26.80 5.14
CA ASN A 117 9.04 -27.00 3.70
C ASN A 117 8.49 -28.41 3.38
N LYS A 118 7.69 -28.56 2.32
CA LYS A 118 7.14 -29.82 1.81
C LYS A 118 8.16 -30.96 1.83
N GLN A 119 9.40 -30.73 1.40
CA GLN A 119 10.43 -31.77 1.39
C GLN A 119 10.88 -32.20 2.79
N LYS A 120 11.03 -31.26 3.72
CA LYS A 120 11.41 -31.54 5.11
C LYS A 120 10.29 -32.22 5.86
N VAL A 121 9.04 -31.77 5.64
CA VAL A 121 7.84 -32.36 6.21
C VAL A 121 7.63 -33.78 5.69
N ALA A 122 7.79 -34.01 4.39
CA ALA A 122 7.70 -35.36 3.81
C ALA A 122 8.74 -36.30 4.42
N ARG A 123 10.00 -35.88 4.51
CA ARG A 123 11.07 -36.68 5.15
C ARG A 123 10.76 -36.99 6.62
N PHE A 124 10.22 -36.02 7.36
CA PHE A 124 9.84 -36.24 8.76
C PHE A 124 8.78 -37.35 8.89
N PHE A 125 7.72 -37.29 8.07
CA PHE A 125 6.65 -38.30 8.12
C PHE A 125 7.11 -39.68 7.63
N SER A 126 7.95 -39.74 6.59
CA SER A 126 8.56 -41.02 6.16
C SER A 126 9.38 -41.66 7.27
N ASN A 127 10.22 -40.87 7.96
CA ASN A 127 11.01 -41.38 9.09
C ASN A 127 10.12 -41.79 10.29
N LEU A 128 9.00 -41.09 10.50
CA LEU A 128 8.07 -41.40 11.58
C LEU A 128 7.36 -42.74 11.33
N GLU A 129 6.90 -42.96 10.10
CA GLU A 129 6.25 -44.20 9.66
C GLU A 129 7.17 -45.41 9.86
N GLU A 130 8.45 -45.28 9.48
CA GLU A 130 9.46 -46.33 9.67
C GLU A 130 9.71 -46.70 11.14
N VAL A 131 9.54 -45.75 12.06
CA VAL A 131 9.73 -45.98 13.51
C VAL A 131 8.46 -46.54 14.16
N ILE A 132 7.27 -46.19 13.67
CA ILE A 132 5.98 -46.65 14.22
C ILE A 132 5.62 -48.05 13.72
N GLU A 133 6.03 -48.43 12.51
CA GLU A 133 5.78 -49.77 11.94
C GLU A 133 6.75 -50.86 12.45
N LYS A 134 7.68 -50.51 13.35
CA LYS A 134 8.54 -51.45 14.10
C LYS A 134 7.96 -51.75 15.47
#